data_AF-A0A260ZIC6-F1
#
_entry.id   AF-A0A260ZIC6-F1
#
_cell.length_a   1.000
_cell.length_b   1.000
_cell.length_c   1.000
_cell.angle_alpha   90.00
_cell.angle_beta   90.00
_cell.angle_gamma   90.00
#
_symmetry.space_group_name_H-M   'P 1'
#
loop_
_entity.id
_entity.type
_entity.pdbx_description
1 polymer ?
#
loop_
_entity_poly.entity_id
_entity_poly.type
_entity_poly.pdbx_seq_one_letter_code
_entity_poly.pdbx_strand_id
1 'polypeptide(L)'
;MVVDQNAIDGIVSAEQAMYGPFFGSLGVTAAMAFAAAGSAYGTAKAGTGIASMAVARPDLVMKAIIPVVMAGIVAIYGLVVAVIVSGKVEPGGVNYTINSGFSQFAGGLVCGVCGLGAGYAIGIAGDAGVRALSQQPRMFVGMILILIFAEVLGLYANNFTYRMSYDLETAERAAYAPFFGYMGAASAQIFTVLGAAYGTAKSAVGICSMGVMRPELIMKSVIPVIMAGIIGIYGLVVAMVLKGKVTSASQGYDLNKGFAHLAAGLTCGLCGLGAGYAIGIVGDAGVRGTAQQPRLFVGMILILIFSEVLGLYGMIVALILGTS
;
A
#
# COMPACT_ATOMS: atom_id res chain seq x y z
N MET A 1 -45.51 -5.32 18.95
CA MET A 1 -44.46 -4.84 19.86
C MET A 1 -44.01 -3.48 19.35
N VAL A 2 -44.47 -2.40 19.97
CA VAL A 2 -43.93 -1.07 19.73
C VAL A 2 -42.63 -1.03 20.51
N VAL A 3 -41.49 -1.13 19.82
CA VAL A 3 -40.19 -0.94 20.45
C VAL A 3 -40.09 0.53 20.81
N ASP A 4 -39.83 0.83 22.09
CA ASP A 4 -39.76 2.19 22.60
C ASP A 4 -38.63 2.95 21.88
N GLN A 5 -39.00 3.95 21.07
CA GLN A 5 -38.07 4.70 20.22
C GLN A 5 -36.95 5.35 21.07
N ASN A 6 -37.28 5.78 22.29
CA ASN A 6 -36.35 6.34 23.25
C ASN A 6 -35.30 5.34 23.77
N ALA A 7 -35.65 4.05 23.82
CA ALA A 7 -34.71 2.99 24.22
C ALA A 7 -33.74 2.66 23.08
N ILE A 8 -34.18 2.76 21.82
CA ILE A 8 -33.30 2.60 20.65
C ILE A 8 -32.32 3.77 20.58
N ASP A 9 -32.80 5.02 20.71
CA ASP A 9 -31.94 6.21 20.73
C ASP A 9 -30.92 6.19 21.87
N GLY A 10 -31.30 5.66 23.04
CA GLY A 10 -30.40 5.44 24.17
C GLY A 10 -29.31 4.39 23.90
N ILE A 11 -29.63 3.31 23.19
CA ILE A 11 -28.65 2.28 22.81
C ILE A 11 -27.72 2.81 21.71
N VAL A 12 -28.26 3.51 20.70
CA VAL A 12 -27.47 4.06 19.59
C VAL A 12 -26.50 5.13 20.07
N SER A 13 -26.92 5.99 21.00
CA SER A 13 -26.02 6.97 21.61
C SER A 13 -24.93 6.32 22.47
N ALA A 14 -25.25 5.24 23.20
CA ALA A 14 -24.26 4.45 23.94
C ALA A 14 -23.27 3.70 23.03
N GLU A 15 -23.74 3.12 21.91
CA GLU A 15 -22.88 2.45 20.92
C GLU A 15 -21.97 3.44 20.21
N GLN A 16 -22.47 4.62 19.83
CA GLN A 16 -21.65 5.68 19.22
C GLN A 16 -20.58 6.20 20.17
N ALA A 17 -20.93 6.38 21.46
CA ALA A 17 -20.02 6.80 22.51
C ALA A 17 -18.85 5.82 22.71
N MET A 18 -19.09 4.51 22.58
CA MET A 18 -18.09 3.48 22.82
C MET A 18 -17.29 3.09 21.56
N TYR A 19 -17.97 2.78 20.45
CA TYR A 19 -17.31 2.19 19.28
C TYR A 19 -16.62 3.23 18.39
N GLY A 20 -17.14 4.45 18.29
CA GLY A 20 -16.53 5.50 17.47
C GLY A 20 -15.05 5.74 17.87
N PRO A 21 -14.79 6.20 19.11
CA PRO A 21 -13.43 6.50 19.57
C PRO A 21 -12.51 5.28 19.58
N PHE A 22 -13.06 4.08 19.82
CA PHE A 22 -12.32 2.83 19.72
C PHE A 22 -11.77 2.60 18.31
N PHE A 23 -12.60 2.70 17.26
CA PHE A 23 -12.12 2.52 15.89
C PHE A 23 -11.18 3.66 15.44
N GLY A 24 -11.44 4.90 15.86
CA GLY A 24 -10.55 6.02 15.62
C GLY A 24 -9.15 5.81 16.20
N SER A 25 -9.06 5.46 17.48
CA SER A 25 -7.78 5.18 18.16
C SER A 25 -7.10 3.92 17.61
N LEU A 26 -7.86 2.88 17.26
CA LEU A 26 -7.32 1.70 16.58
C LEU A 26 -6.70 2.06 15.22
N GLY A 27 -7.30 2.99 14.48
CA GLY A 27 -6.74 3.54 13.24
C GLY A 27 -5.41 4.24 13.44
N VAL A 28 -5.29 5.06 14.50
CA VAL A 28 -4.03 5.70 14.90
C VAL A 28 -2.95 4.66 15.19
N THR A 29 -3.28 3.65 16.00
CA THR A 29 -2.33 2.57 16.34
C THR A 29 -1.94 1.77 15.10
N ALA A 30 -2.88 1.42 14.23
CA ALA A 30 -2.61 0.67 13.01
C ALA A 30 -1.68 1.44 12.06
N ALA A 31 -1.92 2.75 11.86
CA ALA A 31 -1.07 3.61 11.04
C ALA A 31 0.38 3.61 11.52
N MET A 32 0.59 3.83 12.83
CA MET A 32 1.93 3.91 13.40
C MET A 32 2.61 2.53 13.48
N ALA A 33 1.93 1.52 14.01
CA ALA A 33 2.53 0.23 14.31
C ALA A 33 3.04 -0.48 13.05
N PHE A 34 2.21 -0.55 11.99
CA PHE A 34 2.60 -1.24 10.76
C PHE A 34 3.62 -0.42 9.95
N ALA A 35 3.51 0.90 9.90
CA ALA A 35 4.50 1.75 9.22
C ALA A 35 5.87 1.69 9.93
N ALA A 36 5.88 1.71 11.27
CA ALA A 36 7.09 1.53 12.07
C ALA A 36 7.73 0.15 11.82
N ALA A 37 6.92 -0.92 11.80
CA ALA A 37 7.40 -2.26 11.51
C ALA A 37 8.02 -2.37 10.11
N GLY A 38 7.38 -1.76 9.10
CA GLY A 38 7.92 -1.66 7.74
C GLY A 38 9.26 -0.94 7.68
N SER A 39 9.33 0.23 8.30
CA SER A 39 10.55 1.05 8.37
C SER A 39 11.68 0.35 9.12
N ALA A 40 11.36 -0.34 10.22
CA ALA A 40 12.31 -1.13 10.99
C ALA A 40 12.89 -2.28 10.16
N TYR A 41 12.04 -3.04 9.47
CA TYR A 41 12.51 -4.12 8.58
C TYR A 41 13.33 -3.58 7.42
N GLY A 42 12.87 -2.50 6.77
CA GLY A 42 13.58 -1.86 5.65
C GLY A 42 14.96 -1.37 6.06
N THR A 43 15.05 -0.67 7.19
CA THR A 43 16.30 -0.19 7.77
C THR A 43 17.23 -1.33 8.16
N ALA A 44 16.72 -2.36 8.83
CA ALA A 44 17.52 -3.50 9.25
C ALA A 44 18.12 -4.23 8.04
N LYS A 45 17.29 -4.53 7.03
CA LYS A 45 17.74 -5.27 5.84
C LYS A 45 18.73 -4.46 5.02
N ALA A 46 18.44 -3.19 4.72
CA ALA A 46 19.37 -2.30 4.03
C ALA A 46 20.69 -2.11 4.80
N GLY A 47 20.60 -1.99 6.14
CA GLY A 47 21.76 -1.88 7.03
C GLY A 47 22.72 -3.06 6.93
N THR A 48 22.22 -4.29 6.75
CA THR A 48 23.11 -5.46 6.54
C THR A 48 23.93 -5.35 5.24
N GLY A 49 23.34 -4.80 4.18
CA GLY A 49 24.04 -4.53 2.93
C GLY A 49 25.13 -3.49 3.10
N ILE A 50 24.83 -2.39 3.80
CA ILE A 50 25.80 -1.31 4.10
C ILE A 50 26.94 -1.85 4.94
N ALA A 51 26.66 -2.62 6.00
CA ALA A 51 27.70 -3.18 6.87
C ALA A 51 28.65 -4.10 6.07
N SER A 52 28.12 -4.92 5.17
CA SER A 52 28.96 -5.78 4.30
C SER A 52 29.81 -4.98 3.31
N MET A 53 29.29 -3.85 2.81
CA MET A 53 30.00 -3.00 1.86
C MET A 53 31.04 -2.11 2.55
N ALA A 54 30.78 -1.62 3.76
CA ALA A 54 31.63 -0.68 4.49
C ALA A 54 33.04 -1.22 4.75
N VAL A 55 33.17 -2.55 4.91
CA VAL A 55 34.47 -3.22 5.07
C VAL A 55 35.26 -3.23 3.75
N ALA A 56 34.58 -3.37 2.61
CA ALA A 56 35.22 -3.49 1.31
C ALA A 56 35.45 -2.13 0.62
N ARG A 57 34.52 -1.18 0.77
CA ARG A 57 34.49 0.12 0.07
C ARG A 57 33.98 1.25 0.98
N PRO A 58 34.75 1.64 2.02
CA PRO A 58 34.32 2.67 2.96
C PRO A 58 34.02 4.04 2.30
N ASP A 59 34.62 4.32 1.14
CA ASP A 59 34.40 5.51 0.33
C ASP A 59 32.95 5.65 -0.18
N LEU A 60 32.22 4.53 -0.31
CA LEU A 60 30.86 4.50 -0.86
C LEU A 60 29.76 4.48 0.22
N VAL A 61 30.11 4.45 1.51
CA VAL A 61 29.14 4.32 2.62
C VAL A 61 28.07 5.41 2.60
N MET A 62 28.46 6.66 2.32
CA MET A 62 27.51 7.78 2.25
C MET A 62 26.49 7.62 1.11
N LYS A 63 26.89 7.01 -0.01
CA LYS A 63 25.96 6.68 -1.11
C LYS A 63 25.02 5.53 -0.75
N ALA A 64 25.49 4.61 0.08
CA ALA A 64 24.75 3.43 0.49
C ALA A 64 23.75 3.67 1.63
N ILE A 65 23.77 4.83 2.28
CA ILE A 65 22.80 5.21 3.33
C ILE A 65 21.39 5.48 2.78
N ILE A 66 21.25 5.80 1.49
CA ILE A 66 19.96 6.19 0.87
C ILE A 66 18.80 5.22 1.18
N PRO A 67 18.92 3.89 1.03
CA PRO A 67 17.81 2.99 1.33
C PRO A 67 17.38 3.01 2.80
N VAL A 68 18.31 3.26 3.73
CA VAL A 68 17.98 3.41 5.17
C VAL A 68 17.19 4.69 5.40
N VAL A 69 17.59 5.81 4.78
CA VAL A 69 16.84 7.07 4.89
C VAL A 69 15.44 6.92 4.31
N MET A 70 15.30 6.32 3.12
CA MET A 70 13.99 6.10 2.49
C MET A 70 13.11 5.16 3.32
N ALA A 71 13.67 4.09 3.90
CA ALA A 71 12.92 3.25 4.83
C ALA A 71 12.47 4.03 6.07
N GLY A 72 13.31 4.93 6.60
CA GLY A 72 12.99 5.82 7.73
C GLY A 72 11.79 6.73 7.47
N ILE A 73 11.71 7.31 6.27
CA ILE A 73 10.62 8.22 5.87
C ILE A 73 9.24 7.53 5.92
N VAL A 74 9.17 6.22 5.69
CA VAL A 74 7.92 5.45 5.79
C VAL A 74 7.30 5.52 7.19
N ALA A 75 8.10 5.48 8.25
CA ALA A 75 7.60 5.63 9.62
C ALA A 75 7.12 7.07 9.90
N ILE A 76 7.75 8.07 9.28
CA ILE A 76 7.33 9.47 9.41
C ILE A 76 5.94 9.64 8.80
N TYR A 77 5.65 9.00 7.67
CA TYR A 77 4.31 9.01 7.09
C TYR A 77 3.25 8.43 8.04
N GLY A 78 3.53 7.26 8.63
CA GLY A 78 2.66 6.66 9.63
C GLY A 78 2.45 7.55 10.86
N LEU A 79 3.52 8.20 11.34
CA LEU A 79 3.47 9.15 12.45
C LEU A 79 2.60 10.37 12.12
N VAL A 80 2.80 10.99 10.96
CA VAL A 80 2.04 12.18 10.55
C VAL A 80 0.55 11.83 10.44
N VAL A 81 0.22 10.69 9.84
CA VAL A 81 -1.17 10.21 9.77
C VAL A 81 -1.72 9.92 11.17
N ALA A 82 -0.97 9.24 12.03
CA ALA A 82 -1.36 8.93 13.40
C ALA A 82 -1.66 10.21 14.21
N VAL A 83 -0.79 11.23 14.14
CA VAL A 83 -0.98 12.51 14.83
C VAL A 83 -2.22 13.25 14.30
N ILE A 84 -2.41 13.28 12.98
CA ILE A 84 -3.56 13.97 12.36
C ILE A 84 -4.88 13.28 12.71
N VAL A 85 -4.92 11.94 12.68
CA VAL A 85 -6.12 11.17 13.06
C VAL A 85 -6.37 11.32 14.56
N SER A 86 -5.33 11.23 15.40
CA SER A 86 -5.45 11.41 16.85
C SER A 86 -5.99 12.79 17.22
N GLY A 87 -5.63 13.84 16.48
CA GLY A 87 -6.18 15.19 16.68
C GLY A 87 -7.65 15.34 16.28
N LYS A 88 -8.23 14.35 15.59
CA LYS A 88 -9.65 14.30 15.18
C LYS A 88 -10.48 13.29 15.99
N VAL A 89 -9.87 12.53 16.91
CA VAL A 89 -10.61 11.58 17.76
C VAL A 89 -11.17 12.35 18.96
N GLU A 90 -12.49 12.41 19.04
CA GLU A 90 -13.22 13.01 20.17
C GLU A 90 -13.98 11.92 20.94
N PRO A 91 -14.33 12.14 22.23
CA PRO A 91 -15.27 11.29 22.94
C PRO A 91 -16.58 11.17 22.14
N GLY A 92 -17.07 9.94 21.93
CA GLY A 92 -18.16 9.70 20.99
C GLY A 92 -19.44 10.43 21.38
N GLY A 93 -20.12 11.00 20.39
CA GLY A 93 -21.26 11.90 20.56
C GLY A 93 -21.70 12.50 19.22
N VAL A 94 -22.47 13.59 19.25
CA VAL A 94 -23.05 14.21 18.04
C VAL A 94 -21.99 14.64 17.01
N ASN A 95 -20.79 15.03 17.46
CA ASN A 95 -19.70 15.49 16.59
C ASN A 95 -18.82 14.37 16.05
N TYR A 96 -18.79 13.21 16.71
CA TYR A 96 -17.92 12.08 16.34
C TYR A 96 -18.71 10.79 16.29
N THR A 97 -19.08 10.41 15.08
CA THR A 97 -19.95 9.27 14.80
C THR A 97 -19.15 7.99 14.58
N ILE A 98 -19.84 6.84 14.59
CA ILE A 98 -19.20 5.55 14.33
C ILE A 98 -18.60 5.48 12.91
N ASN A 99 -19.19 6.20 11.95
CA ASN A 99 -18.73 6.26 10.56
C ASN A 99 -17.40 7.00 10.42
N SER A 100 -17.21 8.09 11.18
CA SER A 100 -15.90 8.76 11.23
C SER A 100 -14.85 7.83 11.84
N GLY A 101 -15.20 7.07 12.88
CA GLY A 101 -14.35 6.02 13.46
C GLY A 101 -13.95 4.95 12.44
N PHE A 102 -14.90 4.38 11.69
CA PHE A 102 -14.62 3.37 10.66
C PHE A 102 -13.76 3.89 9.51
N SER A 103 -14.03 5.12 9.06
CA SER A 103 -13.22 5.75 8.02
C SER A 103 -11.78 5.98 8.48
N GLN A 104 -11.58 6.45 9.71
CA GLN A 104 -10.27 6.67 10.30
C GLN A 104 -9.53 5.34 10.55
N PHE A 105 -10.24 4.30 10.97
CA PHE A 105 -9.69 2.95 11.07
C PHE A 105 -9.20 2.43 9.71
N ALA A 106 -10.05 2.49 8.68
CA ALA A 106 -9.70 2.03 7.34
C ALA A 106 -8.52 2.82 6.75
N GLY A 107 -8.53 4.15 6.88
CA GLY A 107 -7.42 5.02 6.45
C GLY A 107 -6.11 4.70 7.19
N GLY A 108 -6.17 4.57 8.52
CA GLY A 108 -5.02 4.22 9.34
C GLY A 108 -4.44 2.85 8.99
N LEU A 109 -5.30 1.85 8.78
CA LEU A 109 -4.90 0.51 8.36
C LEU A 109 -4.23 0.52 6.97
N VAL A 110 -4.78 1.26 6.01
CA VAL A 110 -4.20 1.43 4.67
C VAL A 110 -2.82 2.06 4.76
N CYS A 111 -2.68 3.18 5.45
CA CYS A 111 -1.40 3.86 5.67
C CYS A 111 -0.36 2.90 6.28
N GLY A 112 -0.73 2.22 7.37
CA GLY A 112 0.16 1.32 8.08
C GLY A 112 0.61 0.13 7.23
N VAL A 113 -0.31 -0.65 6.67
CA VAL A 113 0.02 -1.88 5.94
C VAL A 113 0.70 -1.59 4.61
N CYS A 114 0.35 -0.49 3.92
CA CYS A 114 1.06 -0.07 2.72
C CYS A 114 2.49 0.40 3.06
N GLY A 115 2.66 1.10 4.19
CA GLY A 115 3.99 1.43 4.72
C GLY A 115 4.82 0.19 5.04
N LEU A 116 4.19 -0.86 5.58
CA LEU A 116 4.83 -2.16 5.77
C LEU A 116 5.33 -2.75 4.44
N GLY A 117 4.49 -2.76 3.41
CA GLY A 117 4.87 -3.21 2.06
C GLY A 117 6.01 -2.39 1.46
N ALA A 118 5.94 -1.06 1.53
CA ALA A 118 6.99 -0.17 1.03
C ALA A 118 8.32 -0.42 1.75
N GLY A 119 8.32 -0.50 3.08
CA GLY A 119 9.51 -0.82 3.87
C GLY A 119 10.11 -2.19 3.54
N TYR A 120 9.27 -3.20 3.30
CA TYR A 120 9.71 -4.52 2.83
C TYR A 120 10.42 -4.44 1.47
N ALA A 121 9.84 -3.74 0.51
CA ALA A 121 10.42 -3.57 -0.82
C ALA A 121 11.74 -2.78 -0.79
N ILE A 122 11.77 -1.66 -0.06
CA ILE A 122 12.95 -0.82 0.15
C ILE A 122 14.08 -1.63 0.80
N GLY A 123 13.78 -2.44 1.81
CA GLY A 123 14.79 -3.25 2.50
C GLY A 123 15.48 -4.26 1.58
N ILE A 124 14.71 -5.02 0.80
CA ILE A 124 15.25 -6.03 -0.12
C ILE A 124 15.96 -5.37 -1.30
N ALA A 125 15.35 -4.36 -1.93
CA ALA A 125 15.95 -3.63 -3.02
C ALA A 125 17.22 -2.88 -2.57
N GLY A 126 17.21 -2.32 -1.37
CA GLY A 126 18.33 -1.62 -0.74
C GLY A 126 19.51 -2.54 -0.45
N ASP A 127 19.28 -3.68 0.21
CA ASP A 127 20.35 -4.67 0.48
C ASP A 127 20.99 -5.17 -0.83
N ALA A 128 20.19 -5.54 -1.82
CA ALA A 128 20.69 -5.98 -3.12
C ALA A 128 21.41 -4.86 -3.88
N GLY A 129 20.86 -3.63 -3.85
CA GLY A 129 21.41 -2.46 -4.52
C GLY A 129 22.74 -2.01 -3.92
N VAL A 130 22.86 -2.00 -2.59
CA VAL A 130 24.11 -1.65 -1.90
C VAL A 130 25.20 -2.69 -2.17
N ARG A 131 24.86 -3.98 -2.19
CA ARG A 131 25.81 -5.03 -2.58
C ARG A 131 26.26 -4.87 -4.03
N ALA A 132 25.34 -4.57 -4.96
CA ALA A 132 25.70 -4.31 -6.34
C ALA A 132 26.58 -3.04 -6.50
N LEU A 133 26.27 -1.99 -5.73
CA LEU A 133 27.05 -0.75 -5.69
C LEU A 133 28.49 -0.97 -5.23
N SER A 134 28.71 -1.90 -4.30
CA SER A 134 30.06 -2.27 -3.81
C SER A 134 30.97 -2.78 -4.94
N GLN A 135 30.39 -3.49 -5.91
CA GLN A 135 31.11 -4.04 -7.05
C GLN A 135 31.19 -3.03 -8.19
N GLN A 136 30.12 -2.27 -8.43
CA GLN A 136 30.04 -1.29 -9.50
C GLN A 136 29.41 0.04 -9.07
N PRO A 137 30.21 1.13 -8.96
CA PRO A 137 29.71 2.46 -8.58
C PRO A 137 28.67 3.06 -9.56
N ARG A 138 28.66 2.60 -10.82
CA ARG A 138 27.69 3.02 -11.84
C ARG A 138 26.25 2.59 -11.51
N MET A 139 26.06 1.60 -10.63
CA MET A 139 24.75 1.15 -10.17
C MET A 139 24.00 2.18 -9.32
N PHE A 140 24.67 3.24 -8.85
CA PHE A 140 24.10 4.24 -7.94
C PHE A 140 22.76 4.83 -8.42
N VAL A 141 22.69 5.24 -9.69
CA VAL A 141 21.46 5.83 -10.26
C VAL A 141 20.34 4.79 -10.37
N GLY A 142 20.68 3.56 -10.78
CA GLY A 142 19.73 2.45 -10.87
C GLY A 142 19.12 2.09 -9.52
N MET A 143 19.95 2.04 -8.48
CA MET A 143 19.52 1.79 -7.11
C MET A 143 18.52 2.85 -6.65
N ILE A 144 18.81 4.13 -6.87
CA ILE A 144 17.91 5.24 -6.50
C ILE A 144 16.56 5.11 -7.24
N LEU A 145 16.57 4.85 -8.54
CA LEU A 145 15.35 4.68 -9.33
C LEU A 145 14.45 3.58 -8.77
N ILE A 146 15.02 2.42 -8.46
CA ILE A 146 14.29 1.29 -7.88
C ILE A 146 13.70 1.67 -6.51
N LEU A 147 14.47 2.37 -5.67
CA LEU A 147 14.02 2.79 -4.33
C LEU A 147 12.89 3.81 -4.38
N ILE A 148 12.94 4.76 -5.32
CA ILE A 148 11.85 5.72 -5.52
C ILE A 148 10.55 4.97 -5.86
N PHE A 149 10.58 4.00 -6.78
CA PHE A 149 9.39 3.21 -7.08
C PHE A 149 8.90 2.39 -5.89
N ALA A 150 9.80 1.84 -5.08
CA ALA A 150 9.43 1.13 -3.85
C ALA A 150 8.79 2.06 -2.79
N GLU A 151 9.24 3.31 -2.70
CA GLU A 151 8.76 4.31 -1.75
C GLU A 151 7.42 4.94 -2.17
N VAL A 152 7.23 5.15 -3.48
CA VAL A 152 5.97 5.67 -4.04
C VAL A 152 4.75 4.81 -3.63
N LEU A 153 4.95 3.52 -3.40
CA LEU A 153 3.93 2.61 -2.84
C LEU A 153 3.39 3.07 -1.49
N GLY A 154 4.27 3.55 -0.60
CA GLY A 154 3.87 4.10 0.70
C GLY A 154 3.15 5.45 0.56
N LEU A 155 3.51 6.25 -0.44
CA LEU A 155 2.94 7.57 -0.67
C LEU A 155 1.48 7.51 -1.17
N TYR A 156 1.13 6.48 -1.94
CA TYR A 156 -0.26 6.28 -2.41
C TYR A 156 -1.24 6.10 -1.25
N ALA A 157 -0.83 5.41 -0.17
CA ALA A 157 -1.66 5.17 1.00
C ALA A 157 -1.94 6.44 1.83
N ASN A 158 -0.97 7.36 1.88
CA ASN A 158 -1.11 8.61 2.64
C ASN A 158 -2.12 9.57 1.97
N ASN A 159 -2.05 9.72 0.64
CA ASN A 159 -2.99 10.57 -0.10
C ASN A 159 -4.44 10.10 -0.01
N PHE A 160 -4.67 8.78 0.10
CA PHE A 160 -5.98 8.21 0.34
C PHE A 160 -6.51 8.58 1.75
N THR A 161 -5.67 8.44 2.78
CA THR A 161 -6.03 8.69 4.18
C THR A 161 -6.38 10.16 4.43
N TYR A 162 -5.65 11.11 3.84
CA TYR A 162 -5.92 12.54 4.03
C TYR A 162 -7.28 13.01 3.50
N ARG A 163 -7.80 12.35 2.47
CA ARG A 163 -9.07 12.73 1.87
C ARG A 163 -10.27 12.13 2.59
N MET A 164 -10.08 11.22 3.54
CA MET A 164 -11.15 10.50 4.24
C MET A 164 -11.80 11.36 5.33
N SER A 165 -12.51 12.42 4.92
CA SER A 165 -13.39 13.23 5.77
C SER A 165 -14.83 13.06 5.28
N TYR A 166 -15.75 12.78 6.21
CA TYR A 166 -17.20 12.76 5.97
C TYR A 166 -17.83 14.07 6.44
N ASP A 167 -18.93 14.43 5.78
CA ASP A 167 -19.85 15.47 6.24
C ASP A 167 -20.86 14.84 7.23
N LEU A 168 -21.16 15.57 8.30
CA LEU A 168 -21.92 15.09 9.47
C LEU A 168 -23.42 15.32 9.27
N GLU A 169 -24.14 14.30 8.77
CA GLU A 169 -25.61 14.24 8.94
C GLU A 169 -26.03 12.95 9.66
N THR A 170 -27.02 13.15 10.54
CA THR A 170 -27.39 12.34 11.70
C THR A 170 -28.11 11.02 11.38
N ALA A 171 -28.02 10.10 12.35
CA ALA A 171 -28.89 8.98 12.73
C ALA A 171 -29.36 7.91 11.70
N GLU A 172 -28.91 6.69 12.01
CA GLU A 172 -29.69 5.43 12.02
C GLU A 172 -29.86 4.51 10.79
N ARG A 173 -30.02 3.22 11.18
CA ARG A 173 -30.23 1.93 10.49
C ARG A 173 -29.03 1.29 9.77
N ALA A 174 -28.75 0.04 10.13
CA ALA A 174 -27.61 -0.80 9.73
C ALA A 174 -26.21 -0.21 10.04
N ALA A 175 -25.87 -0.14 11.33
CA ALA A 175 -24.60 0.39 11.86
C ALA A 175 -23.31 -0.17 11.20
N TYR A 176 -23.37 -1.35 10.56
CA TYR A 176 -22.19 -2.02 9.97
C TYR A 176 -22.08 -1.89 8.44
N ALA A 177 -23.08 -1.37 7.73
CA ALA A 177 -23.02 -1.34 6.26
C ALA A 177 -21.86 -0.46 5.74
N PRO A 178 -21.65 0.79 6.24
CA PRO A 178 -20.52 1.62 5.83
C PRO A 178 -19.16 1.04 6.19
N PHE A 179 -19.06 0.27 7.28
CA PHE A 179 -17.82 -0.42 7.66
C PHE A 179 -17.31 -1.33 6.54
N PHE A 180 -18.18 -2.16 5.96
CA PHE A 180 -17.80 -3.03 4.84
C PHE A 180 -17.42 -2.25 3.58
N GLY A 181 -18.04 -1.09 3.33
CA GLY A 181 -17.66 -0.19 2.25
C GLY A 181 -16.24 0.37 2.40
N TYR A 182 -15.89 0.88 3.58
CA TYR A 182 -14.53 1.37 3.84
C TYR A 182 -13.49 0.26 3.89
N MET A 183 -13.84 -0.90 4.42
CA MET A 183 -12.96 -2.08 4.37
C MET A 183 -12.76 -2.59 2.95
N GLY A 184 -13.77 -2.45 2.08
CA GLY A 184 -13.64 -2.65 0.63
C GLY A 184 -12.59 -1.72 0.04
N ALA A 185 -12.74 -0.40 0.24
CA ALA A 185 -11.76 0.57 -0.24
C ALA A 185 -10.35 0.32 0.34
N ALA A 186 -10.25 -0.04 1.62
CA ALA A 186 -8.97 -0.37 2.26
C ALA A 186 -8.34 -1.63 1.68
N SER A 187 -9.10 -2.71 1.53
CA SER A 187 -8.61 -3.99 0.99
C SER A 187 -8.14 -3.86 -0.46
N ALA A 188 -8.80 -3.03 -1.27
CA ALA A 188 -8.36 -2.72 -2.63
C ALA A 188 -6.93 -2.19 -2.65
N GLN A 189 -6.64 -1.21 -1.79
CA GLN A 189 -5.34 -0.56 -1.73
C GLN A 189 -4.28 -1.42 -1.04
N ILE A 190 -4.62 -2.09 0.06
CA ILE A 190 -3.67 -2.89 0.84
C ILE A 190 -3.11 -4.03 -0.02
N PHE A 191 -3.97 -4.81 -0.68
CA PHE A 191 -3.53 -5.99 -1.42
C PHE A 191 -2.80 -5.63 -2.72
N THR A 192 -3.21 -4.57 -3.43
CA THR A 192 -2.46 -4.10 -4.61
C THR A 192 -1.07 -3.59 -4.23
N VAL A 193 -0.95 -2.84 -3.13
CA VAL A 193 0.35 -2.33 -2.64
C VAL A 193 1.24 -3.48 -2.17
N LEU A 194 0.71 -4.49 -1.48
CA LEU A 194 1.48 -5.68 -1.12
C LEU A 194 1.99 -6.44 -2.35
N GLY A 195 1.16 -6.57 -3.39
CA GLY A 195 1.58 -7.14 -4.68
C GLY A 195 2.68 -6.34 -5.36
N ALA A 196 2.50 -5.03 -5.44
CA ALA A 196 3.46 -4.10 -6.02
C ALA A 196 4.79 -4.09 -5.24
N ALA A 197 4.73 -4.16 -3.91
CA ALA A 197 5.89 -4.24 -3.04
C ALA A 197 6.69 -5.52 -3.27
N TYR A 198 6.01 -6.67 -3.32
CA TYR A 198 6.67 -7.94 -3.63
C TYR A 198 7.26 -7.95 -5.03
N GLY A 199 6.50 -7.46 -6.03
CA GLY A 199 6.94 -7.36 -7.42
C GLY A 199 8.19 -6.51 -7.58
N THR A 200 8.22 -5.37 -6.88
CA THR A 200 9.37 -4.46 -6.83
C THR A 200 10.55 -5.11 -6.12
N ALA A 201 10.34 -5.73 -4.95
CA ALA A 201 11.39 -6.37 -4.17
C ALA A 201 12.11 -7.47 -4.97
N LYS A 202 11.36 -8.37 -5.61
CA LYS A 202 11.95 -9.51 -6.35
C LYS A 202 12.61 -9.07 -7.64
N SER A 203 11.97 -8.18 -8.40
CA SER A 203 12.57 -7.62 -9.62
C SER A 203 13.86 -6.86 -9.32
N ALA A 204 13.90 -6.10 -8.22
CA ALA A 204 15.09 -5.36 -7.79
C ALA A 204 16.31 -6.27 -7.57
N VAL A 205 16.14 -7.43 -6.95
CA VAL A 205 17.25 -8.38 -6.73
C VAL A 205 17.84 -8.84 -8.07
N GLY A 206 16.99 -9.15 -9.05
CA GLY A 206 17.42 -9.50 -10.41
C GLY A 206 18.17 -8.37 -11.10
N ILE A 207 17.64 -7.14 -11.03
CA ILE A 207 18.26 -5.95 -11.64
C ILE A 207 19.61 -5.68 -10.99
N CYS A 208 19.73 -5.79 -9.68
CA CYS A 208 20.98 -5.59 -8.95
C CYS A 208 22.02 -6.65 -9.34
N SER A 209 21.61 -7.92 -9.46
CA SER A 209 22.50 -8.99 -9.91
C SER A 209 22.97 -8.78 -11.35
N MET A 210 22.09 -8.34 -12.24
CA MET A 210 22.44 -8.02 -13.63
C MET A 210 23.33 -6.78 -13.71
N GLY A 211 23.06 -5.76 -12.89
CA GLY A 211 23.77 -4.48 -12.88
C GLY A 211 25.24 -4.59 -12.47
N VAL A 212 25.62 -5.66 -11.74
CA VAL A 212 27.03 -5.98 -11.47
C VAL A 212 27.75 -6.50 -12.72
N MET A 213 27.04 -7.20 -13.62
CA MET A 213 27.63 -7.80 -14.82
C MET A 213 27.58 -6.83 -16.02
N ARG A 214 26.44 -6.14 -16.20
CA ARG A 214 26.14 -5.26 -17.35
C ARG A 214 25.43 -3.97 -16.90
N PRO A 215 26.16 -3.01 -16.29
CA PRO A 215 25.56 -1.77 -15.77
C PRO A 215 24.86 -0.93 -16.84
N GLU A 216 25.29 -1.03 -18.10
CA GLU A 216 24.68 -0.34 -19.24
C GLU A 216 23.22 -0.74 -19.49
N LEU A 217 22.78 -1.91 -18.99
CA LEU A 217 21.42 -2.42 -19.17
C LEU A 217 20.47 -2.06 -18.00
N ILE A 218 20.95 -1.37 -16.96
CA ILE A 218 20.17 -1.02 -15.77
C ILE A 218 18.91 -0.25 -16.16
N MET A 219 19.04 0.82 -16.95
CA MET A 219 17.91 1.69 -17.31
C MET A 219 16.79 0.94 -18.04
N LYS A 220 17.14 -0.04 -18.88
CA LYS A 220 16.17 -0.90 -19.58
C LYS A 220 15.54 -1.93 -18.64
N SER A 221 16.27 -2.35 -17.62
CA SER A 221 15.85 -3.43 -16.73
C SER A 221 14.98 -2.94 -15.57
N VAL A 222 14.77 -1.63 -15.41
CA VAL A 222 13.85 -1.06 -14.39
C VAL A 222 12.37 -1.26 -14.76
N ILE A 223 12.05 -1.60 -16.02
CA ILE A 223 10.67 -1.78 -16.51
C ILE A 223 9.79 -2.69 -15.61
N PRO A 224 10.23 -3.87 -15.13
CA PRO A 224 9.41 -4.72 -14.27
C PRO A 224 9.07 -4.06 -12.93
N VAL A 225 9.96 -3.22 -12.39
CA VAL A 225 9.70 -2.44 -11.16
C VAL A 225 8.63 -1.38 -11.42
N ILE A 226 8.68 -0.72 -12.57
CA ILE A 226 7.66 0.27 -12.97
C ILE A 226 6.30 -0.40 -13.12
N MET A 227 6.24 -1.53 -13.83
CA MET A 227 5.01 -2.30 -14.05
C MET A 227 4.43 -2.83 -12.73
N ALA A 228 5.27 -3.30 -11.80
CA ALA A 228 4.81 -3.65 -10.46
C ALA A 228 4.24 -2.44 -9.71
N GLY A 229 4.86 -1.26 -9.83
CA GLY A 229 4.41 -0.03 -9.19
C GLY A 229 3.04 0.47 -9.67
N ILE A 230 2.73 0.31 -10.96
CA ILE A 230 1.44 0.73 -11.55
C ILE A 230 0.25 -0.01 -10.92
N ILE A 231 0.43 -1.25 -10.45
CA ILE A 231 -0.62 -2.02 -9.77
C ILE A 231 -1.15 -1.30 -8.51
N GLY A 232 -0.27 -0.61 -7.79
CA GLY A 232 -0.67 0.21 -6.62
C GLY A 232 -1.61 1.36 -7.00
N ILE A 233 -1.49 1.89 -8.22
CA ILE A 233 -2.38 2.96 -8.74
C ILE A 233 -3.78 2.40 -9.02
N TYR A 234 -3.90 1.16 -9.52
CA TYR A 234 -5.20 0.54 -9.76
C TYR A 234 -6.02 0.43 -8.47
N GLY A 235 -5.38 -0.02 -7.38
CA GLY A 235 -6.01 -0.06 -6.06
C GLY A 235 -6.41 1.33 -5.57
N LEU A 236 -5.57 2.34 -5.80
CA LEU A 236 -5.83 3.71 -5.36
C LEU A 236 -7.07 4.29 -6.06
N VAL A 237 -7.18 4.07 -7.38
CA VAL A 237 -8.33 4.51 -8.18
C VAL A 237 -9.62 3.84 -7.69
N VAL A 238 -9.60 2.51 -7.50
CA VAL A 238 -10.78 1.77 -7.00
C VAL A 238 -11.15 2.23 -5.59
N ALA A 239 -10.17 2.38 -4.70
CA ALA A 239 -10.40 2.84 -3.34
C ALA A 239 -11.02 4.25 -3.31
N MET A 240 -10.54 5.19 -4.14
CA MET A 240 -11.12 6.54 -4.23
C MET A 240 -12.55 6.53 -4.78
N VAL A 241 -12.83 5.69 -5.79
CA VAL A 241 -14.17 5.55 -6.35
C VAL A 241 -15.15 4.95 -5.33
N LEU A 242 -14.76 3.85 -4.66
CA LEU A 242 -15.60 3.20 -3.65
C LEU A 242 -15.88 4.15 -2.48
N LYS A 243 -14.85 4.82 -1.97
CA LYS A 243 -15.00 5.79 -0.89
C LYS A 243 -15.96 6.93 -1.28
N GLY A 244 -15.91 7.42 -2.53
CA GLY A 244 -16.83 8.45 -3.01
C GLY A 244 -18.30 8.00 -3.09
N LYS A 245 -18.57 6.69 -3.05
CA LYS A 245 -19.93 6.10 -3.11
C LYS A 245 -20.45 5.60 -1.77
N VAL A 246 -19.58 5.42 -0.78
CA VAL A 246 -20.03 5.09 0.59
C VAL A 246 -20.77 6.32 1.14
N THR A 247 -22.00 6.14 1.58
CA THR A 247 -22.80 7.20 2.22
C THR A 247 -23.23 6.75 3.61
N SER A 248 -23.75 7.68 4.41
CA SER A 248 -24.38 7.34 5.68
C SER A 248 -25.54 6.39 5.44
N ALA A 249 -25.73 5.44 6.36
CA ALA A 249 -26.79 4.44 6.23
C ALA A 249 -28.21 5.05 6.26
N SER A 250 -28.36 6.22 6.88
CA SER A 250 -29.55 7.07 6.83
C SER A 250 -29.92 7.55 5.42
N GLN A 251 -28.96 7.59 4.49
CA GLN A 251 -29.18 7.93 3.07
C GLN A 251 -29.44 6.71 2.18
N GLY A 252 -29.80 5.55 2.76
CA GLY A 252 -30.16 4.34 2.00
C GLY A 252 -28.96 3.49 1.57
N TYR A 253 -27.88 3.51 2.36
CA TYR A 253 -26.76 2.59 2.19
C TYR A 253 -27.06 1.26 2.88
N ASP A 254 -27.54 0.29 2.09
CA ASP A 254 -27.93 -1.04 2.57
C ASP A 254 -26.72 -1.98 2.69
N LEU A 255 -26.86 -3.04 3.49
CA LEU A 255 -25.83 -4.05 3.70
C LEU A 255 -25.41 -4.74 2.39
N ASN A 256 -26.35 -4.94 1.46
CA ASN A 256 -26.06 -5.49 0.14
C ASN A 256 -25.05 -4.62 -0.64
N LYS A 257 -25.18 -3.28 -0.58
CA LYS A 257 -24.19 -2.35 -1.16
C LYS A 257 -22.86 -2.42 -0.42
N GLY A 258 -22.91 -2.53 0.91
CA GLY A 258 -21.74 -2.78 1.76
C GLY A 258 -20.92 -3.99 1.33
N PHE A 259 -21.58 -5.13 1.12
CA PHE A 259 -20.92 -6.35 0.63
C PHE A 259 -20.48 -6.26 -0.83
N ALA A 260 -21.24 -5.59 -1.70
CA ALA A 260 -20.83 -5.34 -3.07
C ALA A 260 -19.54 -4.52 -3.14
N HIS A 261 -19.42 -3.45 -2.36
CA HIS A 261 -18.21 -2.62 -2.29
C HIS A 261 -17.03 -3.35 -1.63
N LEU A 262 -17.28 -4.19 -0.62
CA LEU A 262 -16.26 -5.08 -0.07
C LEU A 262 -15.73 -6.06 -1.12
N ALA A 263 -16.63 -6.73 -1.84
CA ALA A 263 -16.29 -7.69 -2.89
C ALA A 263 -15.55 -7.01 -4.05
N ALA A 264 -15.98 -5.80 -4.44
CA ALA A 264 -15.28 -4.98 -5.43
C ALA A 264 -13.84 -4.70 -5.01
N GLY A 265 -13.64 -4.24 -3.77
CA GLY A 265 -12.31 -3.96 -3.25
C GLY A 265 -11.41 -5.19 -3.17
N LEU A 266 -11.93 -6.30 -2.65
CA LEU A 266 -11.22 -7.58 -2.58
C LEU A 266 -10.86 -8.13 -3.96
N THR A 267 -11.73 -8.01 -4.95
CA THR A 267 -11.48 -8.47 -6.32
C THR A 267 -10.30 -7.72 -6.93
N CYS A 268 -10.31 -6.39 -6.91
CA CYS A 268 -9.18 -5.60 -7.40
C CYS A 268 -7.90 -5.88 -6.60
N GLY A 269 -8.02 -5.92 -5.27
CA GLY A 269 -6.92 -6.16 -4.34
C GLY A 269 -6.19 -7.46 -4.60
N LEU A 270 -6.92 -8.59 -4.59
CA LEU A 270 -6.34 -9.93 -4.73
C LEU A 270 -5.84 -10.21 -6.16
N CYS A 271 -6.54 -9.71 -7.19
CA CYS A 271 -6.04 -9.78 -8.57
C CYS A 271 -4.74 -8.99 -8.72
N GLY A 272 -4.66 -7.80 -8.12
CA GLY A 272 -3.44 -6.99 -8.11
C GLY A 272 -2.29 -7.64 -7.33
N LEU A 273 -2.60 -8.29 -6.20
CA LEU A 273 -1.63 -9.07 -5.43
C LEU A 273 -1.02 -10.19 -6.29
N GLY A 274 -1.87 -10.96 -6.98
CA GLY A 274 -1.44 -12.03 -7.88
C GLY A 274 -0.63 -11.52 -9.09
N ALA A 275 -1.07 -10.42 -9.70
CA ALA A 275 -0.35 -9.79 -10.81
C ALA A 275 1.05 -9.31 -10.39
N GLY A 276 1.15 -8.63 -9.24
CA GLY A 276 2.43 -8.16 -8.70
C GLY A 276 3.37 -9.30 -8.32
N TYR A 277 2.82 -10.40 -7.81
CA TYR A 277 3.58 -11.63 -7.54
C TYR A 277 4.18 -12.23 -8.81
N ALA A 278 3.37 -12.37 -9.87
CA ALA A 278 3.82 -12.87 -11.18
C ALA A 278 4.89 -11.95 -11.79
N ILE A 279 4.67 -10.63 -11.79
CA ILE A 279 5.63 -9.64 -12.28
C ILE A 279 6.96 -9.74 -11.53
N GLY A 280 6.94 -9.95 -10.21
CA GLY A 280 8.18 -10.10 -9.43
C GLY A 280 9.03 -11.29 -9.84
N ILE A 281 8.41 -12.44 -10.07
CA ILE A 281 9.11 -13.67 -10.48
C ILE A 281 9.65 -13.54 -11.90
N VAL A 282 8.79 -13.09 -12.82
CA VAL A 282 9.17 -12.87 -14.22
C VAL A 282 10.24 -11.78 -14.33
N GLY A 283 10.13 -10.74 -13.52
CA GLY A 283 11.11 -9.66 -13.43
C GLY A 283 12.48 -10.17 -13.01
N ASP A 284 12.59 -10.91 -11.90
CA ASP A 284 13.86 -11.45 -11.40
C ASP A 284 14.53 -12.40 -12.41
N ALA A 285 13.78 -13.37 -12.95
CA ALA A 285 14.32 -14.32 -13.92
C ALA A 285 14.60 -13.68 -15.29
N GLY A 286 13.70 -12.83 -15.75
CA GLY A 286 13.74 -12.19 -17.07
C GLY A 286 14.89 -11.20 -17.22
N VAL A 287 15.16 -10.36 -16.21
CA VAL A 287 16.29 -9.42 -16.27
C VAL A 287 17.64 -10.16 -16.21
N ARG A 288 17.73 -11.26 -15.44
CA ARG A 288 18.94 -12.12 -15.41
C ARG A 288 19.14 -12.84 -16.74
N GLY A 289 18.08 -13.36 -17.36
CA GLY A 289 18.15 -13.99 -18.68
C GLY A 289 18.54 -12.99 -19.77
N THR A 290 18.00 -11.77 -19.71
CA THR A 290 18.34 -10.68 -20.64
C THR A 290 19.80 -10.25 -20.49
N ALA A 291 20.36 -10.34 -19.28
CA ALA A 291 21.79 -10.10 -19.05
C ALA A 291 22.69 -11.04 -19.86
N GLN A 292 22.28 -12.31 -20.00
CA GLN A 292 23.02 -13.31 -20.77
C GLN A 292 22.76 -13.13 -22.28
N GLN A 293 21.49 -13.05 -22.67
CA GLN A 293 21.08 -12.90 -24.07
C GLN A 293 20.12 -11.71 -24.25
N PRO A 294 20.59 -10.56 -24.75
CA PRO A 294 19.77 -9.35 -24.90
C PRO A 294 18.53 -9.54 -25.79
N ARG A 295 18.53 -10.52 -26.69
CA ARG A 295 17.37 -10.86 -27.54
C ARG A 295 16.15 -11.35 -26.74
N LEU A 296 16.35 -11.81 -25.50
CA LEU A 296 15.26 -12.23 -24.61
C LEU A 296 14.48 -11.05 -24.00
N PHE A 297 14.97 -9.82 -24.15
CA PHE A 297 14.33 -8.62 -23.58
C PHE A 297 12.87 -8.46 -24.03
N VAL A 298 12.59 -8.66 -25.32
CA VAL A 298 11.23 -8.55 -25.86
C VAL A 298 10.34 -9.67 -25.30
N GLY A 299 10.89 -10.89 -25.18
CA GLY A 299 10.17 -12.02 -24.59
C GLY A 299 9.78 -11.76 -23.13
N MET A 300 10.70 -11.19 -22.33
CA MET A 300 10.41 -10.77 -20.96
C MET A 300 9.27 -9.74 -20.92
N ILE A 301 9.29 -8.71 -21.77
CA ILE A 301 8.24 -7.69 -21.81
C ILE A 301 6.87 -8.29 -22.13
N LEU A 302 6.79 -9.21 -23.10
CA LEU A 302 5.53 -9.86 -23.44
C LEU A 302 4.93 -10.61 -22.24
N ILE A 303 5.76 -11.33 -21.48
CA ILE A 303 5.30 -12.05 -20.28
C ILE A 303 4.83 -11.06 -19.19
N LEU A 304 5.54 -9.94 -19.02
CA LEU A 304 5.14 -8.90 -18.08
C LEU A 304 3.78 -8.29 -18.43
N ILE A 305 3.54 -7.99 -19.72
CA ILE A 305 2.24 -7.47 -20.19
C ILE A 305 1.11 -8.45 -19.87
N PHE A 306 1.28 -9.75 -20.15
CA PHE A 306 0.26 -10.74 -19.81
C PHE A 306 0.02 -10.87 -18.30
N SER A 307 1.06 -10.67 -17.49
CA SER A 307 0.94 -10.69 -16.02
C SER A 307 0.18 -9.45 -15.51
N GLU A 308 0.43 -8.28 -16.09
CA GLU A 308 -0.18 -7.01 -15.70
C GLU A 308 -1.66 -6.92 -16.06
N VAL A 309 -2.05 -7.50 -17.19
CA VAL A 309 -3.45 -7.55 -17.65
C VAL A 309 -4.38 -8.24 -16.62
N LEU A 310 -3.87 -9.17 -15.81
CA LEU A 310 -4.62 -9.79 -14.71
C LEU A 310 -5.08 -8.77 -13.66
N GLY A 311 -4.24 -7.76 -13.37
CA GLY A 311 -4.58 -6.67 -12.46
C GLY A 311 -5.63 -5.74 -13.06
N LEU A 312 -5.52 -5.43 -14.36
CA LEU A 312 -6.50 -4.62 -15.08
C LEU A 312 -7.89 -5.27 -15.12
N TYR A 313 -7.97 -6.57 -15.35
CA TYR A 313 -9.24 -7.30 -15.31
C TYR A 313 -9.91 -7.21 -13.92
N GLY A 314 -9.12 -7.37 -12.86
CA GLY A 314 -9.61 -7.20 -11.49
C GLY A 314 -10.15 -5.78 -11.22
N MET A 315 -9.47 -4.74 -11.72
CA MET A 315 -9.92 -3.35 -11.60
C MET A 315 -11.25 -3.12 -12.33
N ILE A 316 -11.40 -3.62 -13.56
CA ILE A 316 -12.63 -3.45 -14.35
C ILE A 316 -13.83 -4.09 -13.64
N VAL A 317 -13.66 -5.33 -13.17
CA VAL A 317 -14.72 -6.04 -12.43
C VAL A 317 -15.07 -5.28 -11.15
N ALA A 318 -14.07 -4.78 -10.42
CA ALA A 318 -14.30 -4.00 -9.21
C ALA A 318 -15.09 -2.71 -9.47
N LEU A 319 -14.85 -2.01 -10.58
CA LEU A 319 -15.60 -0.79 -10.91
C LEU A 319 -17.05 -1.08 -11.32
N ILE A 320 -17.30 -2.22 -11.96
CA ILE A 320 -18.66 -2.68 -12.28
C ILE A 320 -19.40 -3.02 -10.98
N LEU A 321 -18.81 -3.84 -10.10
CA LEU A 321 -19.37 -4.19 -8.79
C LEU A 321 -19.51 -2.98 -7.85
N GLY A 322 -18.63 -1.99 -7.99
CA GLY A 322 -18.72 -0.74 -7.24
C GLY A 322 -19.87 0.16 -7.69
N THR A 323 -20.61 -0.18 -8.75
CA THR A 323 -21.71 0.64 -9.31
C THR A 323 -23.10 0.08 -8.97
N SER A 324 -23.19 -1.14 -8.46
CA SER A 324 -24.40 -1.72 -7.87
C SER A 324 -24.65 -1.21 -6.45
#